data_AF-A0A1F5NK47-F1
#
_entry.id   AF-A0A1F5NK47-F1
#
_cell.length_a   1.000
_cell.length_b   1.000
_cell.length_c   1.000
_cell.angle_alpha   90.00
_cell.angle_beta   90.00
_cell.angle_gamma   90.00
#
_symmetry.space_group_name_H-M   'P 1'
#
loop_
_entity.id
_entity.type
_entity.pdbx_description
1 polymer ?
#
loop_
_entity_poly.entity_id
_entity_poly.type
_entity_poly.pdbx_seq_one_letter_code
_entity_poly.pdbx_strand_id
1 'polypeptide(L)'
;MLLPAEPPLRAGRYAIQFERYRWRDGKIDGIVRYIDHSCEPNCGIKNLLCVVAMRDIEAGEEITWDYAMTEDSDFRMECKCGNSSCRGIVGAYSMLSQEVRKKYNGYISEWLTRNA
;
A
#
# COMPACT_ATOMS: atom_id res chain seq x y z
N MET A 1 -11.89 -1.10 28.12
CA MET A 1 -12.45 -2.00 27.08
C MET A 1 -11.68 -1.71 25.80
N LEU A 2 -10.61 -2.48 25.58
CA LEU A 2 -9.74 -2.33 24.40
C LEU A 2 -10.53 -2.87 23.20
N LEU A 3 -10.77 -2.04 22.20
CA LEU A 3 -11.26 -2.54 20.91
C LEU A 3 -10.18 -3.46 20.33
N PRO A 4 -10.56 -4.61 19.74
CA PRO A 4 -9.59 -5.56 19.21
C PRO A 4 -8.77 -4.94 18.08
N ALA A 5 -7.62 -5.54 17.87
CA ALA A 5 -6.60 -5.25 16.86
C ALA A 5 -7.07 -5.35 15.39
N GLU A 6 -8.38 -5.42 15.15
CA GLU A 6 -8.95 -5.58 13.82
C GLU A 6 -9.20 -4.20 13.21
N PRO A 7 -8.96 -4.02 11.89
CA PRO A 7 -9.50 -2.88 11.18
C PRO A 7 -10.98 -2.72 11.55
N PRO A 8 -11.51 -1.49 11.71
CA PRO A 8 -12.92 -1.31 12.02
C PRO A 8 -13.72 -2.20 11.07
N LEU A 9 -14.82 -2.81 11.52
CA LEU A 9 -15.70 -3.71 10.73
C LEU A 9 -16.14 -3.12 9.36
N ARG A 10 -15.76 -1.88 9.07
CA ARG A 10 -15.89 -1.15 7.81
C ARG A 10 -14.61 -0.36 7.42
N ALA A 11 -13.40 -0.91 7.56
CA ALA A 11 -12.31 -0.49 6.69
C ALA A 11 -12.73 -0.90 5.28
N GLY A 12 -13.42 0.00 4.59
CA GLY A 12 -13.94 -0.28 3.26
C GLY A 12 -12.79 -0.54 2.30
N ARG A 13 -13.12 -1.02 1.09
CA ARG A 13 -12.19 -1.29 -0.02
C ARG A 13 -11.13 -0.19 -0.30
N TYR A 14 -11.34 1.03 0.20
CA TYR A 14 -10.51 2.21 -0.04
C TYR A 14 -9.86 2.76 1.23
N ALA A 15 -9.83 1.97 2.32
CA ALA A 15 -9.14 2.35 3.54
C ALA A 15 -7.63 2.16 3.37
N ILE A 16 -6.83 3.14 3.77
CA ILE A 16 -5.37 3.00 3.84
C ILE A 16 -4.93 3.09 5.29
N GLN A 17 -4.12 2.13 5.72
CA GLN A 17 -3.51 2.16 7.04
C GLN A 17 -2.35 3.16 7.09
N PHE A 18 -2.28 3.95 8.17
CA PHE A 18 -1.20 4.92 8.36
C PHE A 18 -0.58 4.87 9.77
N GLU A 19 -1.10 4.00 10.64
CA GLU A 19 -0.57 3.70 11.96
C GLU A 19 -1.13 2.35 12.43
N ARG A 20 -0.56 1.80 13.51
CA ARG A 20 -1.14 0.65 14.18
C ARG A 20 -2.57 0.97 14.61
N TYR A 21 -3.51 0.17 14.11
CA TYR A 21 -4.96 0.31 14.38
C TYR A 21 -5.60 1.62 13.91
N ARG A 22 -5.01 2.33 12.94
CA ARG A 22 -5.63 3.52 12.33
C ARG A 22 -5.60 3.50 10.81
N TRP A 23 -6.75 3.83 10.23
CA TRP A 23 -6.97 3.90 8.79
C TRP A 23 -7.59 5.23 8.40
N ARG A 24 -7.26 5.70 7.21
CA ARG A 24 -7.94 6.81 6.55
C ARG A 24 -8.93 6.23 5.54
N ASP A 25 -10.19 6.63 5.64
CA ASP A 25 -11.19 6.27 4.62
C ASP A 25 -10.95 7.10 3.35
N GLY A 26 -10.57 6.45 2.25
CA GLY A 26 -10.38 7.09 0.95
C GLY A 26 -11.68 7.39 0.18
N LYS A 27 -12.86 7.01 0.70
CA LYS A 27 -14.17 7.26 0.05
C LYS A 27 -14.55 8.73 0.03
N ILE A 28 -14.23 9.44 1.11
CA ILE A 28 -14.60 10.84 1.33
C ILE A 28 -13.37 11.66 0.92
N ASP A 29 -13.34 12.05 -0.35
CA ASP A 29 -12.42 13.05 -0.92
C ASP A 29 -10.94 12.64 -1.19
N GLY A 30 -10.67 11.35 -1.47
CA GLY A 30 -9.32 10.86 -1.81
C GLY A 30 -9.14 10.34 -3.25
N ILE A 31 -7.98 10.62 -3.87
CA ILE A 31 -7.59 10.01 -5.16
C ILE A 31 -7.29 8.51 -5.05
N VAL A 32 -6.99 8.05 -3.84
CA VAL A 32 -6.65 6.68 -3.46
C VAL A 32 -7.61 5.63 -4.02
N ARG A 33 -8.90 5.95 -4.13
CA ARG A 33 -9.91 5.03 -4.67
C ARG A 33 -9.73 4.69 -6.15
N TYR A 34 -8.86 5.43 -6.84
CA TYR A 34 -8.56 5.30 -8.26
C TYR A 34 -7.16 4.73 -8.53
N ILE A 35 -6.38 4.46 -7.49
CA ILE A 35 -5.00 3.99 -7.64
C ILE A 35 -4.98 2.52 -7.25
N ASP A 36 -4.80 1.69 -8.26
CA ASP A 36 -4.79 0.24 -8.10
C ASP A 36 -3.40 -0.27 -7.70
N HIS A 37 -3.35 -1.56 -7.38
CA HIS A 37 -2.14 -2.27 -7.03
C HIS A 37 -1.34 -2.72 -8.26
N SER A 38 -0.02 -2.55 -8.23
CA SER A 38 0.93 -3.27 -9.08
C SER A 38 2.10 -3.84 -8.27
N CYS A 39 2.58 -5.04 -8.65
CA CYS A 39 3.84 -5.61 -8.12
C CYS A 39 5.09 -4.92 -8.71
N GLU A 40 4.93 -4.24 -9.84
CA GLU A 40 5.91 -3.34 -10.46
C GLU A 40 5.32 -1.92 -10.50
N PRO A 41 5.19 -1.24 -9.35
CA PRO A 41 4.53 0.05 -9.30
C PRO A 41 5.41 1.18 -9.86
N ASN A 42 4.77 2.27 -10.30
CA ASN A 42 5.45 3.51 -10.69
C ASN A 42 5.39 4.59 -9.60
N CYS A 43 4.55 4.40 -8.59
CA CYS A 43 4.46 5.25 -7.41
C CYS A 43 4.73 4.48 -6.12
N GLY A 44 5.10 5.21 -5.09
CA GLY A 44 5.16 4.71 -3.72
C GLY A 44 4.77 5.78 -2.72
N ILE A 45 5.10 5.56 -1.45
CA ILE A 45 4.57 6.34 -0.33
C ILE A 45 5.71 7.03 0.42
N LYS A 46 5.56 8.34 0.62
CA LYS A 46 6.39 9.15 1.54
C LYS A 46 5.56 9.68 2.70
N ASN A 47 6.24 10.02 3.79
CA ASN A 47 5.62 10.38 5.06
C ASN A 47 4.63 9.29 5.48
N LEU A 48 3.37 9.63 5.76
CA LEU A 48 2.34 8.65 6.12
C LEU A 48 1.54 8.15 4.91
N LEU A 49 1.12 9.06 4.02
CA LEU A 49 0.12 8.79 2.98
C LEU A 49 0.39 9.55 1.66
N CYS A 50 1.57 10.17 1.50
CA CYS A 50 1.86 10.97 0.31
C CYS A 50 2.30 10.05 -0.83
N VAL A 51 1.46 9.93 -1.87
CA VAL A 51 1.81 9.20 -3.09
C VAL A 51 2.83 10.01 -3.89
N VAL A 52 3.96 9.41 -4.22
CA VAL A 52 5.05 10.03 -4.99
C VAL A 52 5.50 9.11 -6.11
N ALA A 53 5.91 9.70 -7.24
CA ALA A 53 6.50 8.95 -8.34
C ALA A 53 7.87 8.37 -7.95
N MET A 54 8.15 7.14 -8.38
CA MET A 54 9.44 6.45 -8.19
C MET A 54 10.37 6.58 -9.38
N ARG A 55 9.80 6.96 -10.53
CA ARG A 55 10.45 7.23 -11.82
C ARG A 55 9.60 8.19 -12.62
N ASP A 56 10.08 8.63 -13.77
CA ASP A 56 9.27 9.37 -14.73
C ASP A 56 8.09 8.50 -15.20
N ILE A 57 6.92 9.13 -15.34
CA ILE A 57 5.64 8.48 -15.70
C ILE A 57 5.15 9.13 -16.98
N GLU A 58 4.88 8.31 -18.00
CA GLU A 58 4.40 8.78 -19.29
C GLU A 58 2.90 9.11 -19.27
N ALA A 59 2.47 10.01 -20.16
CA ALA A 59 1.05 10.33 -20.29
C ALA A 59 0.25 9.10 -20.71
N GLY A 60 -0.81 8.79 -19.94
CA GLY A 60 -1.65 7.61 -20.17
C GLY A 60 -1.19 6.35 -19.44
N GLU A 61 -0.04 6.38 -18.78
CA GLU A 61 0.37 5.29 -17.89
C GLU A 61 -0.51 5.27 -16.63
N GLU A 62 -0.95 4.07 -16.24
CA GLU A 62 -1.76 3.88 -15.03
C GLU A 62 -0.91 4.12 -13.78
N ILE A 63 -1.38 4.99 -12.87
CA ILE A 63 -0.73 5.21 -11.59
C ILE A 63 -1.04 4.04 -10.66
N THR A 64 0.00 3.41 -10.10
CA THR A 64 -0.13 2.28 -9.19
C THR A 64 0.88 2.35 -8.05
N TRP A 65 0.55 1.78 -6.89
CA TRP A 65 1.53 1.51 -5.83
C TRP A 65 1.37 0.09 -5.28
N ASP A 66 2.39 -0.41 -4.58
CA ASP A 66 2.27 -1.69 -3.88
C ASP A 66 1.60 -1.48 -2.52
N TYR A 67 0.39 -2.01 -2.30
CA TYR A 67 -0.38 -1.79 -1.06
C TYR A 67 0.40 -2.18 0.21
N ALA A 68 1.35 -3.11 0.10
CA ALA A 68 2.28 -3.47 1.18
C ALA A 68 3.18 -2.31 1.64
N MET A 69 3.28 -1.21 0.88
CA MET A 69 3.97 0.03 1.28
C MET A 69 3.21 0.81 2.37
N THR A 70 1.97 0.42 2.69
CA THR A 70 1.13 1.06 3.71
C THR A 70 0.42 0.08 4.63
N GLU A 71 0.53 -1.24 4.46
CA GLU A 71 -0.34 -2.23 5.12
C GLU A 71 0.44 -3.12 6.10
N ASP A 72 -0.08 -3.34 7.32
CA ASP A 72 0.46 -4.30 8.31
C ASP A 72 -0.65 -5.10 9.03
N SER A 73 -1.85 -5.16 8.46
CA SER A 73 -2.92 -6.04 8.94
C SER A 73 -2.86 -7.44 8.31
N ASP A 74 -3.85 -8.27 8.62
CA ASP A 74 -4.07 -9.57 8.00
C ASP A 74 -4.75 -9.49 6.61
N PHE A 75 -4.93 -8.28 6.07
CA PHE A 75 -5.47 -8.05 4.73
C PHE A 75 -4.75 -8.89 3.65
N ARG A 76 -5.55 -9.52 2.78
CA ARG A 76 -5.07 -10.25 1.60
C ARG A 76 -6.00 -10.05 0.42
N MET A 77 -5.43 -9.93 -0.77
CA MET A 77 -6.18 -9.97 -2.04
C MET A 77 -5.44 -10.74 -3.13
N GLU A 78 -6.20 -11.36 -4.03
CA GLU A 78 -5.67 -11.91 -5.28
C GLU A 78 -5.18 -10.76 -6.18
N CYS A 79 -3.93 -10.86 -6.64
CA CYS A 79 -3.31 -9.87 -7.51
C CYS A 79 -3.61 -10.17 -8.98
N LYS A 80 -4.06 -9.14 -9.70
CA LYS A 80 -4.37 -9.22 -11.15
C LYS A 80 -3.60 -8.19 -11.98
N CYS A 81 -2.46 -7.71 -11.46
CA CYS A 81 -1.68 -6.64 -12.10
C CYS A 81 -1.02 -7.01 -13.44
N GLY A 82 -1.01 -8.29 -13.84
CA GLY A 82 -0.51 -8.74 -15.14
C GLY A 82 1.02 -8.74 -15.32
N ASN A 83 1.80 -8.24 -14.37
CA ASN A 83 3.26 -8.23 -14.44
C ASN A 83 3.87 -9.64 -14.38
N SER A 84 5.00 -9.85 -15.06
CA SER A 84 5.74 -11.12 -15.03
C SER A 84 6.29 -11.47 -13.65
N SER A 85 6.61 -10.46 -12.84
CA SER A 85 7.03 -10.57 -11.43
C SER A 85 5.85 -10.53 -10.44
N CYS A 86 4.61 -10.75 -10.91
CA CYS A 86 3.43 -10.74 -10.05
C CYS A 86 3.55 -11.77 -8.91
N ARG A 87 3.24 -11.33 -7.69
CA ARG A 87 3.32 -12.16 -6.47
C ARG A 87 2.10 -13.07 -6.27
N GLY A 88 1.05 -12.91 -7.08
CA GLY A 88 -0.22 -13.64 -6.97
C GLY A 88 -1.10 -13.20 -5.80
N ILE A 89 -0.53 -12.91 -4.63
CA ILE A 89 -1.24 -12.40 -3.44
C ILE A 89 -0.58 -11.11 -2.97
N VAL A 90 -1.40 -10.10 -2.68
CA VAL A 90 -1.01 -8.84 -2.03
C VAL A 90 -1.44 -8.89 -0.57
N GLY A 91 -0.64 -8.33 0.33
CA GLY A 91 -0.95 -8.22 1.75
C GLY A 91 0.01 -7.28 2.46
N ALA A 92 0.30 -7.56 3.72
CA ALA A 92 1.14 -6.70 4.57
C ALA A 92 2.59 -6.54 4.10
N TYR A 93 3.23 -5.47 4.58
CA TYR A 93 4.65 -5.19 4.46
C TYR A 93 5.54 -6.37 4.85
N SER A 94 5.15 -7.09 5.91
CA SER A 94 5.86 -8.29 6.40
C SER A 94 5.97 -9.40 5.34
N MET A 95 5.07 -9.44 4.35
CA MET A 95 5.07 -10.42 3.26
C MET A 95 6.04 -10.04 2.11
N LEU A 96 6.59 -8.81 2.10
CA LEU A 96 7.58 -8.42 1.11
C LEU A 96 8.90 -9.18 1.33
N SER A 97 9.46 -9.73 0.26
CA SER A 97 10.83 -10.26 0.27
C SER A 97 11.85 -9.15 0.55
N GLN A 98 13.03 -9.50 1.04
CA GLN A 98 14.08 -8.52 1.31
C GLN A 98 14.49 -7.74 0.05
N GLU A 99 14.49 -8.39 -1.12
CA GLU A 99 14.80 -7.77 -2.41
C GLU A 99 13.77 -6.70 -2.78
N VAL A 100 12.49 -7.01 -2.61
CA VAL A 100 11.40 -6.06 -2.89
C VAL A 100 11.44 -4.89 -1.91
N ARG A 101 11.72 -5.13 -0.62
CA ARG A 101 11.90 -4.04 0.36
C ARG A 101 13.05 -3.11 -0.01
N LYS A 102 14.18 -3.66 -0.46
CA LYS A 102 15.32 -2.87 -0.95
C LYS A 102 14.95 -2.05 -2.19
N LYS A 103 14.20 -2.64 -3.12
CA LYS A 103 13.69 -1.94 -4.32
C LYS A 103 12.81 -0.74 -3.95
N TYR A 104 11.99 -0.87 -2.90
CA TYR A 104 11.08 0.20 -2.45
C TYR A 104 11.70 1.13 -1.39
N ASN A 105 13.01 1.06 -1.15
CA ASN A 105 13.66 1.89 -0.15
C ASN A 105 13.41 3.39 -0.41
N GLY A 106 12.92 4.10 0.60
CA GLY A 106 12.52 5.51 0.49
C GLY A 106 11.10 5.77 -0.06
N TYR A 107 10.36 4.70 -0.37
CA TYR A 107 8.99 4.73 -0.93
C TYR A 107 8.00 3.85 -0.14
N ILE A 108 8.40 3.40 1.04
CA ILE A 108 7.52 2.72 2.00
C ILE A 108 7.11 3.75 3.05
N SER A 109 5.84 3.72 3.45
CA SER A 109 5.33 4.62 4.47
C SER A 109 6.20 4.59 5.74
N GLU A 110 6.44 5.76 6.31
CA GLU A 110 7.34 5.92 7.44
C GLU A 110 6.85 5.18 8.68
N TRP A 111 5.53 4.97 8.81
CA TRP A 111 4.98 4.27 9.97
C TRP A 111 5.39 2.79 10.03
N LEU A 112 5.63 2.18 8.86
CA LEU A 112 6.10 0.79 8.72
C LEU A 112 7.62 0.66 8.92
N THR A 113 8.37 1.70 8.56
CA THR A 113 9.85 1.65 8.57
C THR A 113 10.46 2.25 9.83
N ARG A 114 9.76 3.15 10.53
CA ARG A 114 10.23 3.77 11.78
C ARG A 114 9.90 2.97 13.04
N ASN A 115 8.97 2.02 12.97
CA ASN A 115 8.54 1.18 14.09
C ASN A 115 8.95 -0.31 13.92
N ALA A 116 9.81 -0.61 12.94
CA ALA A 116 10.33 -1.94 12.67
C ALA A 116 11.71 -2.19 13.32
#